data_AF-A0A0Q9RDU5-F1
#
_entry.id   AF-A0A0Q9RDU5-F1
#
_cell.length_a   1.000
_cell.length_b   1.000
_cell.length_c   1.000
_cell.angle_alpha   90.00
_cell.angle_beta   90.00
_cell.angle_gamma   90.00
#
_symmetry.space_group_name_H-M   'P 1'
#
loop_
_entity.id
_entity.type
_entity.pdbx_description
1 polymer ?
#
loop_
_entity_poly.entity_id
_entity_poly.type
_entity_poly.pdbx_seq_one_letter_code
_entity_poly.pdbx_strand_id
1 'polypeptide(L)'
;MTVHAQDAECDPRYGGSAEIQVIVTDSLGRKIIDTTAPMNDAGGFSYSFEVPEEAATGKAAVEAYPHNVDWCDDTGRNNRVSEADVPLQRVSCAARIEPLTITG
;
A
#
# COMPACT_ATOMS: atom_id res chain seq x y z
N MET A 1 -14.82 3.09 5.34
CA MET A 1 -13.88 3.69 4.35
C MET A 1 -13.32 2.59 3.47
N THR A 2 -12.89 2.92 2.24
CA THR A 2 -12.29 1.96 1.31
C THR A 2 -10.98 2.51 0.76
N VAL A 3 -9.94 1.69 0.79
CA VAL A 3 -8.62 1.94 0.20
C VAL A 3 -8.47 0.97 -0.96
N HIS A 4 -8.04 1.46 -2.11
CA HIS A 4 -7.85 0.61 -3.27
C HIS A 4 -6.72 1.13 -4.15
N ALA A 5 -6.11 0.22 -4.90
CA ALA A 5 -5.20 0.53 -5.98
C ALA A 5 -5.60 -0.29 -7.22
N GLN A 6 -5.36 0.30 -8.40
CA GLN A 6 -5.49 -0.40 -9.67
C GLN A 6 -4.25 -1.26 -9.91
N ASP A 7 -4.40 -2.24 -10.79
CA ASP A 7 -3.29 -3.07 -11.26
C ASP A 7 -2.18 -2.20 -11.87
N ALA A 8 -0.93 -2.57 -11.61
CA ALA A 8 0.22 -1.95 -12.25
C ALA A 8 0.36 -2.42 -13.70
N GLU A 9 0.65 -1.50 -14.61
CA GLU A 9 0.88 -1.81 -16.04
C GLU A 9 2.22 -2.52 -16.31
N CYS A 10 3.09 -2.63 -15.30
CA CYS A 10 4.47 -3.09 -15.46
C CYS A 10 4.67 -4.60 -15.28
N ASP A 11 3.61 -5.40 -15.08
CA ASP A 11 3.71 -6.83 -14.78
C ASP A 11 4.61 -7.13 -13.56
N PRO A 12 4.22 -6.68 -12.34
CA PRO A 12 5.05 -6.81 -11.15
C PRO A 12 5.10 -8.24 -10.58
N ARG A 13 4.19 -9.14 -10.96
CA ARG A 13 4.18 -10.56 -10.55
C ARG A 13 4.44 -10.77 -9.06
N TYR A 14 3.57 -10.24 -8.20
CA TYR A 14 3.69 -10.39 -6.74
C TYR A 14 3.34 -11.79 -6.22
N GLY A 15 2.69 -12.61 -7.05
CA GLY A 15 2.18 -13.93 -6.71
C GLY A 15 0.68 -13.90 -6.37
N GLY A 16 -0.02 -15.00 -6.64
CA GLY A 16 -1.47 -15.11 -6.39
C GLY A 16 -1.89 -15.14 -4.91
N SER A 17 -0.93 -15.20 -3.99
CA SER A 17 -1.14 -15.09 -2.54
C SER A 17 -0.51 -13.82 -1.97
N ALA A 18 -0.29 -12.81 -2.82
CA ALA A 18 0.26 -11.54 -2.38
C ALA A 18 -0.71 -10.84 -1.42
N GLU A 19 -0.14 -10.06 -0.52
CA GLU A 19 -0.89 -9.29 0.47
C GLU A 19 -0.41 -7.84 0.44
N ILE A 20 -1.28 -6.93 0.88
CA ILE A 20 -0.89 -5.59 1.30
C ILE A 20 -0.82 -5.55 2.83
N GLN A 21 -0.01 -4.65 3.36
CA GLN A 21 -0.16 -4.10 4.70
C GLN A 21 -1.01 -2.84 4.61
N VAL A 22 -2.01 -2.69 5.47
CA VAL A 22 -2.82 -1.47 5.62
C VAL A 22 -2.63 -0.91 7.02
N ILE A 23 -2.25 0.36 7.10
CA ILE A 23 -2.10 1.09 8.35
C ILE A 23 -2.98 2.34 8.29
N VAL A 24 -3.78 2.55 9.33
CA VAL A 24 -4.55 3.79 9.52
C VAL A 24 -4.10 4.42 10.82
N THR A 25 -3.66 5.68 10.74
CA THR A 25 -3.16 6.46 11.87
C THR A 25 -4.10 7.63 12.14
N ASP A 26 -4.59 7.74 13.38
CA ASP A 26 -5.48 8.83 13.79
C ASP A 26 -4.75 10.16 14.04
N SER A 27 -5.49 11.20 14.44
CA SER A 27 -4.93 12.54 14.67
C SER A 27 -3.98 12.66 15.87
N LEU A 28 -3.96 11.66 16.75
CA LEU A 28 -3.01 11.55 17.86
C LEU A 28 -1.77 10.74 17.48
N GLY A 29 -1.68 10.25 16.25
CA GLY A 29 -0.59 9.39 15.79
C GLY A 29 -0.75 7.92 16.20
N ARG A 30 -1.93 7.49 16.66
CA ARG A 30 -2.19 6.09 17.02
C ARG A 30 -2.56 5.29 15.79
N LYS A 31 -1.95 4.13 15.61
CA LYS A 31 -2.40 3.15 14.62
C LYS A 31 -3.72 2.53 15.10
N ILE A 32 -4.81 2.91 14.46
CA ILE A 32 -6.15 2.39 14.73
C ILE A 32 -6.47 1.16 13.87
N ILE A 33 -5.73 0.98 12.77
CA ILE A 33 -5.71 -0.23 11.94
C ILE A 33 -4.24 -0.55 11.63
N ASP A 34 -3.85 -1.82 11.75
CA ASP A 34 -2.57 -2.36 11.31
C ASP A 34 -2.78 -3.84 10.95
N THR A 35 -3.05 -4.14 9.68
CA THR A 35 -3.47 -5.48 9.22
C THR A 35 -2.96 -5.79 7.82
N THR A 36 -2.92 -7.08 7.48
CA THR A 36 -2.77 -7.52 6.09
C THR A 36 -4.13 -7.72 5.41
N ALA A 37 -4.15 -7.62 4.07
CA ALA A 37 -5.30 -7.92 3.23
C ALA A 37 -4.86 -8.47 1.86
N PRO A 38 -5.71 -9.21 1.12
CA PRO A 38 -5.34 -9.76 -0.17
C PRO A 38 -4.98 -8.69 -1.22
N MET A 39 -3.95 -8.99 -2.02
CA MET A 39 -3.52 -8.24 -3.19
C MET A 39 -3.41 -9.20 -4.38
N ASN A 40 -3.77 -8.77 -5.58
CA ASN A 40 -3.58 -9.59 -6.76
C ASN A 40 -2.11 -9.57 -7.24
N ASP A 41 -1.79 -10.46 -8.17
CA ASP A 41 -0.46 -10.60 -8.75
C ASP A 41 0.06 -9.31 -9.41
N ALA A 42 -0.84 -8.45 -9.90
CA ALA A 42 -0.53 -7.18 -10.53
C ALA A 42 -0.50 -5.99 -9.56
N GLY A 43 -0.66 -6.21 -8.26
CA GLY A 43 -0.61 -5.16 -7.22
C GLY A 43 -1.93 -4.46 -6.93
N GLY A 44 -3.01 -4.81 -7.65
CA GLY A 44 -4.34 -4.28 -7.39
C GLY A 44 -4.95 -4.87 -6.12
N PHE A 45 -5.69 -4.03 -5.39
CA PHE A 45 -6.39 -4.44 -4.18
C PHE A 45 -7.59 -3.52 -3.91
N SER A 46 -8.50 -4.01 -3.06
CA SER A 46 -9.54 -3.20 -2.44
C SER A 46 -9.76 -3.69 -1.02
N TYR A 47 -9.68 -2.78 -0.04
CA TYR A 47 -9.84 -3.08 1.36
C TYR A 47 -10.78 -2.06 2.01
N SER A 48 -11.77 -2.55 2.74
CA SER A 48 -12.72 -1.73 3.48
C SER A 48 -12.58 -1.93 4.97
N PHE A 49 -12.66 -0.84 5.72
CA PHE A 49 -12.62 -0.84 7.18
C PHE A 49 -13.61 0.16 7.76
N GLU A 50 -14.03 -0.09 8.99
CA GLU A 50 -14.77 0.85 9.82
C GLU A 50 -13.78 1.61 10.71
N VAL A 51 -14.03 2.91 10.91
CA VAL A 51 -13.21 3.71 11.83
C VAL A 51 -13.68 3.38 13.25
N PRO A 52 -12.81 2.90 14.16
CA PRO A 52 -13.19 2.62 15.54
C PRO A 52 -13.73 3.86 16.24
N GLU A 53 -14.73 3.71 17.11
CA GLU A 53 -15.37 4.84 17.82
C GLU A 53 -14.38 5.61 18.71
N GLU A 54 -13.35 4.93 19.21
CA GLU A 54 -12.28 5.51 20.03
C GLU A 54 -11.21 6.27 19.22
N ALA A 55 -11.30 6.29 17.88
CA ALA A 55 -10.36 6.99 17.02
C ALA A 55 -10.45 8.50 17.23
N ALA A 56 -9.29 9.16 17.31
CA ALA A 56 -9.27 10.60 17.51
C ALA A 56 -9.73 11.35 16.25
N THR A 57 -10.70 12.25 16.43
CA THR A 57 -11.19 13.15 15.37
C THR A 57 -10.05 14.05 14.86
N GLY A 58 -10.04 14.34 13.56
CA GLY A 58 -9.09 15.26 12.94
C GLY A 58 -8.31 14.65 11.77
N LYS A 59 -7.17 15.27 11.45
CA LYS A 59 -6.29 14.83 10.36
C LYS A 59 -5.72 13.46 10.68
N ALA A 60 -5.93 12.52 9.78
CA ALA A 60 -5.47 11.15 9.89
C ALA A 60 -4.75 10.76 8.60
N ALA A 61 -4.13 9.58 8.61
CA ALA A 61 -3.37 9.05 7.49
C ALA A 61 -3.73 7.59 7.22
N VAL A 62 -3.77 7.22 5.95
CA VAL A 62 -3.80 5.83 5.48
C VAL A 62 -2.53 5.54 4.71
N GLU A 63 -1.97 4.36 4.96
CA GLU A 63 -0.89 3.78 4.20
C GLU A 63 -1.31 2.38 3.75
N ALA A 64 -1.01 2.05 2.50
CA ALA A 64 -1.17 0.69 1.98
C ALA A 64 -0.01 0.37 1.03
N TYR A 65 0.66 -0.77 1.26
CA TYR A 65 1.82 -1.19 0.48
C TYR A 65 1.94 -2.73 0.44
N PRO A 66 2.60 -3.33 -0.56
CA PRO A 66 2.85 -4.77 -0.60
C PRO A 66 3.51 -5.29 0.69
N HIS A 67 2.92 -6.32 1.31
CA HIS A 67 3.41 -6.92 2.55
C HIS A 67 4.55 -7.90 2.28
N ASN A 68 5.61 -7.87 3.11
CA ASN A 68 6.78 -8.75 3.00
C ASN A 68 7.48 -8.77 1.64
N VAL A 69 7.34 -7.71 0.84
CA VAL A 69 8.04 -7.51 -0.43
C VAL A 69 8.99 -6.33 -0.28
N ASP A 70 10.19 -6.45 -0.86
CA ASP A 70 11.08 -5.30 -1.04
C ASP A 70 10.53 -4.42 -2.16
N TRP A 71 9.55 -3.60 -1.79
CA TRP A 71 8.80 -2.74 -2.70
C TRP A 71 9.59 -1.50 -3.13
N CYS A 72 10.80 -1.28 -2.59
CA CYS A 72 11.74 -0.25 -2.99
C CYS A 72 12.10 -0.30 -4.49
N ASP A 73 11.73 -1.36 -5.19
CA ASP A 73 11.96 -1.57 -6.62
C ASP A 73 10.67 -1.54 -7.48
N ASP A 74 9.48 -1.49 -6.85
CA ASP A 74 8.19 -1.77 -7.52
C ASP A 74 7.24 -0.55 -7.56
N THR A 75 7.72 0.61 -8.03
CA THR A 75 6.86 1.81 -8.17
C THR A 75 6.07 1.85 -9.50
N GLY A 76 5.55 0.72 -9.95
CA GLY A 76 4.86 0.62 -11.26
C GLY A 76 5.80 0.55 -12.47
N ARG A 77 7.07 0.20 -12.25
CA ARG A 77 8.03 -0.22 -13.29
C ARG A 77 8.64 -1.53 -12.83
N ASN A 78 8.68 -2.52 -13.71
CA ASN A 78 9.30 -3.79 -13.42
C ASN A 78 10.81 -3.64 -13.67
N ASN A 79 11.54 -3.51 -12.57
CA ASN A 79 12.99 -3.39 -12.55
C ASN A 79 13.68 -4.77 -12.41
N ARG A 80 12.92 -5.87 -12.49
CA ARG A 80 13.50 -7.22 -12.48
C ARG A 80 14.28 -7.43 -13.77
N VAL A 81 15.59 -7.60 -13.61
CA VAL A 81 16.50 -7.88 -14.72
C VAL A 81 16.30 -9.32 -15.17
N SER A 82 15.82 -9.52 -16.39
CA SER A 82 16.23 -10.68 -17.19
C SER A 82 17.56 -10.33 -17.87
N GLU A 83 18.46 -11.30 -18.11
CA GLU A 83 19.86 -11.10 -18.58
C GLU A 83 20.07 -10.14 -19.77
N ALA A 84 19.02 -9.65 -20.44
CA ALA A 84 19.09 -8.71 -21.55
C ALA A 84 18.62 -7.28 -21.18
N ASP A 85 19.60 -6.42 -20.86
CA ASP A 85 19.71 -5.01 -21.31
C ASP A 85 18.61 -3.96 -20.98
N VAL A 86 18.22 -3.78 -19.71
CA VAL A 86 17.55 -2.52 -19.29
C VAL A 86 18.32 -1.85 -18.14
N PRO A 87 18.64 -0.53 -18.23
CA PRO A 87 19.29 0.16 -17.13
C PRO A 87 18.36 0.23 -15.92
N LEU A 88 18.82 -0.32 -14.80
CA LEU A 88 18.15 -0.24 -13.50
C LEU A 88 17.91 1.23 -13.12
N GLN A 89 16.65 1.60 -12.88
CA GLN A 89 16.29 2.92 -12.39
C GLN A 89 16.05 2.86 -10.89
N ARG A 90 16.83 3.61 -10.10
CA ARG A 90 16.61 3.74 -8.65
C ARG A 90 15.24 4.37 -8.41
N VAL A 91 14.33 3.62 -7.80
CA VAL A 91 13.03 4.11 -7.35
C VAL A 91 13.00 4.24 -5.82
N SER A 92 12.05 5.02 -5.30
CA SER A 92 12.02 5.47 -3.89
C SER A 92 11.22 4.51 -3.01
N CYS A 93 11.73 4.21 -1.82
CA CYS A 93 11.06 3.44 -0.75
C CYS A 93 10.18 4.30 0.16
N ALA A 94 9.65 5.45 -0.27
CA ALA A 94 8.80 6.30 0.56
C ALA A 94 7.33 5.88 0.47
N ALA A 95 6.76 5.34 1.56
CA ALA A 95 5.41 4.76 1.52
C ALA A 95 4.42 5.85 1.09
N ARG A 96 3.47 5.51 0.22
CA ARG A 96 2.42 6.47 -0.16
C ARG A 96 1.49 6.66 1.03
N ILE A 97 1.53 7.85 1.62
CA ILE A 97 0.65 8.26 2.71
C ILE A 97 -0.47 9.10 2.11
N GLU A 98 -1.71 8.63 2.22
CA GLU A 98 -2.89 9.37 1.79
C GLU A 98 -3.56 10.02 3.01
N PRO A 99 -3.77 11.35 2.99
CA PRO A 99 -4.44 12.03 4.10
C PRO A 99 -5.94 11.74 4.09
N LEU A 100 -6.51 11.62 5.28
CA LEU A 100 -7.96 11.57 5.49
C LEU A 100 -8.36 12.44 6.68
N THR A 101 -9.65 12.63 6.88
CA THR A 101 -10.19 13.30 8.07
C THR A 101 -11.21 12.40 8.74
N ILE A 102 -10.99 12.12 10.02
CA ILE A 102 -11.96 11.43 10.88
C ILE A 102 -12.88 12.49 11.48
N THR A 103 -14.19 12.31 11.30
CA THR A 103 -15.24 13.15 11.88
C THR A 103 -16.01 12.35 12.94
N GLY A 104 -16.39 12.99 14.04
CA GLY A 104 -17.24 12.41 15.08
C GLY A 104 -18.71 12.78 14.93
#